data_AF-A0A529N8R2-F1
#
_entry.id   AF-A0A529N8R2-F1
#
_cell.length_a   1.000
_cell.length_b   1.000
_cell.length_c   1.000
_cell.angle_alpha   90.00
_cell.angle_beta   90.00
_cell.angle_gamma   90.00
#
_symmetry.space_group_name_H-M   'P 1'
#
loop_
_entity.id
_entity.type
_entity.pdbx_description
1 polymer ?
#
loop_
_entity_poly.entity_id
_entity_poly.type
_entity_poly.pdbx_seq_one_letter_code
_entity_poly.pdbx_strand_id
1 'polypeptide(L)'
;TPLRTVAIAHKGTVVAERGYRGHSPARPANIKSASKSIISALVGIAIDKGVLQGTDQKIAPLLRADLPADVDPRLQEVTIGHLLSMQA
;
A
#
# COMPACT_ATOMS: atom_id res chain seq x y z
N THR A 1 11.53 -9.00 -16.91
CA THR A 1 10.65 -10.19 -16.89
C THR A 1 9.64 -10.06 -18.01
N PRO A 2 9.33 -11.12 -18.77
CA PRO A 2 8.34 -11.04 -19.83
C PRO A 2 6.93 -10.73 -19.27
N LEU A 3 6.11 -10.06 -20.08
CA LEU A 3 4.71 -9.77 -19.79
C LEU A 3 3.92 -11.06 -19.52
N ARG A 4 3.17 -11.08 -18.41
CA ARG A 4 2.36 -12.24 -17.98
C ARG A 4 0.88 -12.06 -18.33
N THR A 5 0.31 -10.91 -17.99
CA THR A 5 -1.11 -10.62 -18.16
C THR A 5 -1.30 -9.13 -18.44
N VAL A 6 -2.29 -8.78 -19.26
CA VAL A 6 -2.82 -7.42 -19.44
C VAL A 6 -4.34 -7.47 -19.27
N ALA A 7 -4.90 -6.48 -18.58
CA ALA A 7 -6.34 -6.24 -18.52
C ALA A 7 -6.59 -4.74 -18.69
N ILE A 8 -7.62 -4.39 -19.46
CA ILE A 8 -8.02 -3.02 -19.74
C ILE A 8 -9.49 -2.90 -19.38
N ALA A 9 -9.81 -1.97 -18.48
CA ALA A 9 -11.16 -1.63 -18.12
C ALA A 9 -11.42 -0.16 -18.42
N HIS A 10 -12.63 0.14 -18.90
CA HIS A 10 -13.10 1.49 -19.16
C HIS A 10 -14.51 1.64 -18.59
N LYS A 11 -14.72 2.65 -17.74
CA LYS A 11 -16.00 2.91 -17.05
C LYS A 11 -16.57 1.69 -16.31
N GLY A 12 -15.69 0.94 -15.62
CA GLY A 12 -16.08 -0.24 -14.85
C GLY A 12 -16.29 -1.52 -15.68
N THR A 13 -16.18 -1.45 -17.01
CA THR A 13 -16.31 -2.62 -17.89
C THR A 13 -14.95 -3.05 -18.43
N VAL A 14 -14.63 -4.34 -18.35
CA VAL A 14 -13.45 -4.91 -18.99
C VAL A 14 -13.66 -4.92 -20.50
N VAL A 15 -12.80 -4.23 -21.25
CA VAL A 15 -12.87 -4.15 -22.71
C VAL A 15 -11.88 -5.08 -23.39
N ALA A 16 -10.84 -5.50 -22.68
CA ALA A 16 -9.88 -6.49 -23.14
C ALA A 16 -9.11 -7.11 -21.97
N GLU A 17 -8.81 -8.39 -22.05
CA GLU A 17 -7.88 -9.05 -21.15
C GLU A 17 -7.14 -10.18 -21.88
N ARG A 18 -5.88 -10.40 -21.51
CA ARG A 18 -5.05 -11.43 -22.14
C ARG A 18 -4.00 -11.95 -21.19
N GLY A 19 -3.94 -13.27 -21.09
CA GLY A 19 -2.82 -13.99 -20.53
C GLY A 19 -1.79 -14.36 -21.61
N TYR A 20 -0.52 -14.35 -21.24
CA TYR A 20 0.60 -14.70 -22.13
C TYR A 20 1.31 -15.93 -21.57
N ARG A 21 1.79 -16.82 -22.45
CA ARG A 21 2.67 -17.94 -22.07
C ARG A 21 2.07 -18.81 -20.95
N GLY A 22 0.79 -19.18 -21.07
CA GLY A 22 0.09 -20.01 -20.07
C GLY A 22 -0.37 -19.28 -18.80
N HIS A 23 -0.16 -17.96 -18.70
CA HIS A 23 -0.77 -17.15 -17.64
C HIS A 23 -2.22 -16.82 -17.97
N SER A 24 -3.01 -16.44 -16.98
CA SER A 24 -4.42 -16.06 -17.12
C SER A 24 -4.73 -14.82 -16.27
N PRO A 25 -5.60 -13.90 -16.73
CA PRO A 25 -6.13 -12.80 -15.94
C PRO A 25 -6.86 -13.24 -14.66
N ALA A 26 -7.47 -14.43 -14.67
CA ALA A 26 -8.22 -14.96 -13.53
C ALA A 26 -7.33 -15.60 -12.43
N ARG A 27 -6.01 -15.69 -12.65
CA ARG A 27 -5.08 -16.25 -11.64
C ARG A 27 -4.46 -15.14 -10.79
N PRO A 28 -4.32 -15.35 -9.47
CA PRO A 28 -3.57 -14.44 -8.61
C PRO A 28 -2.14 -14.22 -9.11
N ALA A 29 -1.67 -12.97 -9.03
CA ALA A 29 -0.32 -12.58 -9.39
C ALA A 29 0.28 -11.68 -8.31
N ASN A 30 1.61 -11.73 -8.17
CA ASN A 30 2.31 -10.79 -7.31
C ASN A 30 2.26 -9.39 -7.95
N ILE A 31 1.62 -8.44 -7.25
CA ILE A 31 1.40 -7.06 -7.72
C ILE A 31 2.53 -6.09 -7.34
N LYS A 32 3.53 -6.56 -6.58
CA LYS A 32 4.70 -5.78 -6.15
C LYS A 32 4.26 -4.44 -5.54
N SER A 33 4.83 -3.31 -5.98
CA SER A 33 4.55 -1.99 -5.42
C SER A 33 3.10 -1.51 -5.59
N ALA A 34 2.30 -2.11 -6.47
CA ALA A 34 0.88 -1.77 -6.54
C ALA A 34 0.14 -2.10 -5.23
N SER A 35 0.68 -3.00 -4.39
CA SER A 35 0.14 -3.26 -3.05
C SER A 35 0.13 -2.02 -2.15
N LYS A 36 1.07 -1.08 -2.34
CA LYS A 36 1.16 0.14 -1.53
C LYS A 36 -0.07 1.04 -1.71
N SER A 37 -0.68 1.04 -2.90
CA SER A 37 -1.91 1.81 -3.15
C SER A 37 -3.09 1.24 -2.36
N ILE A 38 -3.18 -0.09 -2.26
CA ILE A 38 -4.20 -0.78 -1.45
C ILE A 38 -3.99 -0.46 0.03
N ILE A 39 -2.75 -0.56 0.52
CA ILE A 39 -2.41 -0.23 1.91
C ILE A 39 -2.73 1.24 2.22
N SER A 40 -2.38 2.17 1.32
CA SER A 40 -2.70 3.59 1.49
C SER A 40 -4.22 3.83 1.59
N ALA A 41 -5.01 3.18 0.74
CA ALA A 41 -6.47 3.24 0.82
C ALA A 41 -7.01 2.69 2.15
N LEU A 42 -6.45 1.57 2.64
CA LEU A 42 -6.83 1.00 3.94
C LEU A 42 -6.48 1.93 5.10
N VAL A 43 -5.35 2.64 5.04
CA VAL A 43 -4.99 3.67 6.03
C VAL A 43 -5.98 4.82 6.00
N GLY A 44 -6.39 5.29 4.81
CA GLY A 44 -7.44 6.30 4.66
C GLY A 44 -8.78 5.86 5.29
N ILE A 45 -9.18 4.61 5.08
CA ILE A 45 -10.38 4.04 5.73
C ILE A 45 -10.23 3.98 7.25
N ALA A 46 -9.04 3.64 7.76
CA ALA A 46 -8.79 3.61 9.20
C ALA A 46 -8.84 5.01 9.84
N ILE A 47 -8.41 6.04 9.12
CA ILE A 47 -8.57 7.45 9.52
C ILE A 47 -10.05 7.84 9.55
N ASP A 48 -10.79 7.55 8.47
CA ASP A 48 -12.24 7.84 8.38
C ASP A 48 -13.04 7.18 9.51
N LYS A 49 -12.65 5.96 9.90
CA LYS A 49 -13.27 5.22 11.01
C LYS A 49 -12.79 5.65 12.41
N GLY A 50 -11.87 6.60 12.52
CA GLY A 50 -11.29 7.05 13.80
C GLY A 50 -10.38 6.01 14.49
N VAL A 51 -9.96 4.95 13.78
CA VAL A 51 -8.96 4.00 14.28
C VAL A 51 -7.57 4.66 14.29
N LEU A 52 -7.30 5.50 13.30
CA LEU A 52 -6.15 6.38 13.22
C LEU A 52 -6.63 7.84 13.27
N GLN A 53 -5.82 8.73 13.84
CA GLN A 53 -6.21 10.11 14.11
C GLN A 53 -6.06 11.01 12.88
N GLY A 54 -5.19 10.65 11.93
CA GLY A 54 -4.91 11.43 10.74
C GLY A 54 -3.49 11.24 10.24
N THR A 55 -3.13 11.94 9.17
CA THR A 55 -1.80 11.84 8.54
C THR A 55 -0.68 12.39 9.43
N ASP A 56 -0.97 13.34 10.31
CA ASP A 56 0.04 13.95 11.19
C ASP A 56 0.33 13.10 12.44
N GLN A 57 -0.40 12.00 12.64
CA GLN A 57 -0.18 11.09 13.76
C GLN A 57 1.21 10.43 13.66
N LYS A 58 1.95 10.45 14.76
CA LYS A 58 3.28 9.80 14.86
C LYS A 58 3.15 8.27 14.85
N ILE A 59 4.07 7.59 14.17
CA ILE A 59 4.06 6.12 14.03
C ILE A 59 4.70 5.40 15.22
N ALA A 60 5.66 6.03 15.89
CA ALA A 60 6.40 5.40 16.98
C ALA A 60 5.52 4.94 18.16
N PRO A 61 4.51 5.72 18.62
CA PRO A 61 3.60 5.24 19.65
C PRO A 61 2.75 4.04 19.23
N LEU A 62 2.43 3.92 17.95
CA LEU A 62 1.61 2.84 17.37
C LEU A 62 2.40 1.55 17.22
N LEU A 63 3.67 1.65 16.85
CA LEU A 63 4.55 0.53 16.54
C LEU A 63 5.54 0.22 17.68
N ARG A 64 5.26 0.68 18.90
CA ARG A 64 6.19 0.59 20.04
C ARG A 64 6.77 -0.81 20.25
N ALA A 65 5.96 -1.85 20.03
CA ALA A 65 6.39 -3.24 20.19
C ALA A 65 7.32 -3.74 19.06
N ASP A 66 7.28 -3.07 17.90
CA ASP A 66 8.03 -3.43 16.69
C ASP A 66 9.29 -2.55 16.51
N LEU A 67 9.48 -1.52 17.35
CA LEU A 67 10.66 -0.66 17.29
C LEU A 67 11.90 -1.39 17.81
N PRO A 68 13.07 -1.21 17.17
CA PRO A 68 14.33 -1.71 17.70
C PRO A 68 14.67 -1.06 19.05
N ALA A 69 15.41 -1.76 19.89
CA ALA A 69 15.79 -1.28 21.23
C ALA A 69 16.65 0.00 21.17
N ASP A 70 17.51 0.12 20.16
CA ASP A 70 18.29 1.31 19.86
C ASP A 70 17.64 2.05 18.68
N VAL A 71 16.66 2.88 18.98
CA VAL A 71 15.88 3.59 17.96
C VAL A 71 16.51 4.95 17.66
N ASP A 72 16.69 5.27 16.37
CA ASP A 72 17.10 6.61 15.95
C ASP A 72 16.05 7.63 16.43
N PRO A 73 16.45 8.72 17.12
CA PRO A 73 15.52 9.75 17.60
C PRO A 73 14.62 10.33 16.50
N ARG A 74 15.08 10.36 15.24
CA ARG A 74 14.29 10.86 14.10
C ARG A 74 13.06 10.01 13.82
N LEU A 75 13.04 8.73 14.21
CA LEU A 75 11.88 7.86 14.01
C LEU A 75 10.68 8.31 14.86
N GLN A 76 10.91 9.00 15.98
CA GLN A 76 9.85 9.60 16.80
C GLN A 76 9.11 10.71 16.05
N GLU A 77 9.75 11.32 15.05
CA GLU A 77 9.17 12.38 14.25
C GLU A 77 8.41 11.89 13.03
N VAL A 78 8.55 10.62 12.65
CA VAL A 78 7.88 10.05 11.48
C VAL A 78 6.38 9.98 11.71
N THR A 79 5.62 10.60 10.79
CA THR A 79 4.17 10.57 10.77
C THR A 79 3.66 9.50 9.81
N ILE A 80 2.38 9.15 9.93
CA ILE A 80 1.68 8.32 8.93
C ILE A 80 1.80 8.95 7.54
N GLY A 81 1.67 10.28 7.45
CA GLY A 81 1.80 11.06 6.23
C GLY A 81 3.15 10.84 5.54
N HIS A 82 4.27 10.87 6.27
CA HIS A 82 5.59 10.60 5.69
C HIS A 82 5.68 9.19 5.07
N LEU A 83 5.06 8.18 5.69
CA LEU A 83 5.05 6.81 5.14
C LEU A 83 4.18 6.72 3.87
N LEU A 84 3.03 7.39 3.86
CA LEU A 84 2.12 7.41 2.71
C LEU A 84 2.69 8.20 1.52
N SER A 85 3.48 9.25 1.79
CA SER A 85 4.11 10.11 0.78
C SER A 85 5.53 9.69 0.39
N MET A 86 6.09 8.63 1.02
CA MET A 86 7.47 8.16 0.82
C MET A 86 8.54 9.22 1.15
N GLN A 87 8.36 9.94 2.26
CA GLN A 87 9.24 11.04 2.70
C GLN A 87 10.02 10.76 4.00
N ALA A 88 9.84 9.57 4.59
CA ALA A 88 10.51 9.15 5.84
C ALA A 88 11.85 8.46 5.59
#